data_AF-A0A7C3ZYA1-F1
#
_entry.id   AF-A0A7C3ZYA1-F1
#
_cell.length_a   1.000
_cell.length_b   1.000
_cell.length_c   1.000
_cell.angle_alpha   90.00
_cell.angle_beta   90.00
_cell.angle_gamma   90.00
#
_symmetry.space_group_name_H-M   'P 1'
#
loop_
_entity.id
_entity.type
_entity.pdbx_description
1 polymer ?
#
loop_
_entity_poly.entity_id
_entity_poly.type
_entity_poly.pdbx_seq_one_letter_code
_entity_poly.pdbx_strand_id
1 'polypeptide(L)'
;MKAKACFVALFPGPATNKINPNPGQERRKGKMNKEWSRREFVKSGLATAASLGLVGLLYRGQARAEGYGDYGSGGAETPKVNRIKDPSNLSLAEKKHSPLIEVEGPVRAGEPVRVTVRVGRSEHPMETKHWIKWIELYAGEERIARADLEPVLSRPVVTFTVVLPPAATLRAREECNLHGVWEETLQL
;
A
#
# COMPACT_ATOMS: atom_id res chain seq x y z
N MET A 1 -47.90 -50.19 0.95
CA MET A 1 -47.69 -50.54 2.38
C MET A 1 -46.21 -50.29 2.68
N LYS A 2 -45.71 -49.46 3.59
CA LYS A 2 -46.22 -48.69 4.75
C LYS A 2 -45.45 -47.36 4.83
N ALA A 3 -46.12 -46.32 5.34
CA ALA A 3 -45.55 -45.04 5.76
C ALA A 3 -45.08 -45.08 7.24
N LYS A 4 -44.19 -44.15 7.63
CA LYS A 4 -43.97 -43.51 8.96
C LYS A 4 -42.57 -42.85 8.96
N ALA A 5 -42.30 -41.69 9.55
CA ALA A 5 -43.10 -40.66 10.23
C ALA A 5 -42.27 -39.35 10.27
N CYS A 6 -42.98 -38.22 10.38
CA CYS A 6 -42.46 -36.88 10.58
C CYS A 6 -41.76 -36.69 11.93
N PHE A 7 -40.81 -35.75 11.98
CA PHE A 7 -40.65 -34.86 13.14
C PHE A 7 -40.31 -33.45 12.65
N VAL A 8 -41.24 -32.53 12.88
CA VAL A 8 -41.10 -31.08 12.61
C VAL A 8 -40.56 -30.45 13.88
N ALA A 9 -39.38 -29.83 13.80
CA ALA A 9 -38.89 -28.96 14.85
C ALA A 9 -39.44 -27.54 14.62
N LEU A 10 -40.31 -27.11 15.54
CA LEU A 10 -40.78 -25.73 15.66
C LEU A 10 -39.67 -24.90 16.33
N PHE A 11 -39.21 -23.83 15.68
CA PHE A 11 -38.64 -22.68 16.39
C PHE A 11 -39.17 -21.37 15.77
N PRO A 12 -39.51 -20.39 16.63
CA PRO A 12 -40.37 -19.25 16.28
C PRO A 12 -39.65 -18.13 15.53
N GLY A 13 -40.40 -17.45 14.66
CA GLY A 13 -39.98 -16.28 13.89
C GLY A 13 -39.71 -15.02 14.75
N PRO A 14 -39.15 -13.97 14.14
CA PRO A 14 -38.68 -12.78 14.86
C PRO A 14 -39.85 -11.95 15.41
N ALA A 15 -39.80 -11.68 16.71
CA ALA A 15 -40.74 -10.80 17.41
C ALA A 15 -40.57 -9.34 16.95
N THR A 16 -41.66 -8.77 16.45
CA THR A 16 -41.78 -7.33 16.21
C THR A 16 -42.18 -6.65 17.52
N ASN A 17 -41.28 -5.86 18.12
CA ASN A 17 -41.63 -5.05 19.27
C ASN A 17 -42.01 -3.62 18.82
N LYS A 18 -43.31 -3.32 18.87
CA LYS A 18 -43.84 -1.95 18.86
C LYS A 18 -44.53 -1.71 20.20
N ILE A 19 -43.95 -0.88 21.07
CA ILE A 19 -44.72 -0.09 22.06
C ILE A 19 -44.12 1.32 22.16
N ASN A 20 -45.04 2.28 22.17
CA ASN A 20 -44.94 3.74 22.02
C ASN A 20 -44.89 4.43 23.42
N PRO A 21 -45.25 5.72 23.54
CA PRO A 21 -44.43 6.92 23.64
C PRO A 21 -44.12 7.40 25.09
N ASN A 22 -42.98 8.06 25.23
CA ASN A 22 -42.64 9.14 26.16
C ASN A 22 -43.51 9.39 27.42
N PRO A 23 -42.94 9.22 28.63
CA PRO A 23 -43.36 9.99 29.80
C PRO A 23 -42.18 10.80 30.37
N GLY A 24 -42.39 12.09 30.56
CA GLY A 24 -41.56 12.89 31.49
C GLY A 24 -40.61 13.87 30.82
N GLN A 25 -41.13 15.07 30.56
CA GLN A 25 -40.32 16.28 30.54
C GLN A 25 -39.58 16.44 31.87
N GLU A 26 -38.25 16.45 31.83
CA GLU A 26 -37.44 17.14 32.84
C GLU A 26 -36.47 18.11 32.15
N ARG A 27 -36.62 19.40 32.45
CA ARG A 27 -35.83 20.48 31.85
C ARG A 27 -34.39 20.41 32.36
N ARG A 28 -33.44 20.06 31.50
CA ARG A 28 -32.05 20.52 31.64
C ARG A 28 -31.72 21.54 30.54
N LYS A 29 -31.81 22.82 30.90
CA LYS A 29 -31.17 23.91 30.15
C LYS A 29 -29.65 23.67 30.21
N GLY A 30 -29.01 23.47 29.06
CA GLY A 30 -27.57 23.19 28.97
C GLY A 30 -26.95 23.60 27.64
N LYS A 31 -26.65 24.91 27.52
CA LYS A 31 -25.61 25.58 26.71
C LYS A 31 -25.45 25.22 25.21
N MET A 32 -26.04 26.10 24.40
CA MET A 32 -25.55 26.75 23.17
C MET A 32 -24.44 26.06 22.34
N ASN A 33 -24.79 25.85 21.06
CA ASN A 33 -23.90 25.60 19.93
C ASN A 33 -22.74 26.60 19.93
N LYS A 34 -21.51 26.12 20.11
CA LYS A 34 -20.31 26.97 20.04
C LYS A 34 -19.97 27.20 18.57
N GLU A 35 -20.45 28.32 18.04
CA GLU A 35 -20.05 28.79 16.72
C GLU A 35 -18.56 29.13 16.76
N TRP A 36 -17.79 28.49 15.88
CA TRP A 36 -16.34 28.50 15.94
C TRP A 36 -15.80 29.73 15.21
N SER A 37 -15.03 30.57 15.90
CA SER A 37 -14.51 31.79 15.28
C SER A 37 -13.48 31.47 14.18
N ARG A 38 -13.37 32.32 13.15
CA ARG A 38 -12.35 32.19 12.09
C ARG A 38 -10.92 32.10 12.65
N ARG A 39 -10.65 32.72 13.80
CA ARG A 39 -9.35 32.64 14.49
C ARG A 39 -9.11 31.29 15.14
N GLU A 40 -10.17 30.66 15.65
CA GLU A 40 -10.08 29.31 16.20
C GLU A 40 -9.90 28.28 15.06
N PHE A 41 -10.45 28.53 13.86
CA PHE A 41 -10.30 27.64 12.69
C PHE A 41 -8.86 27.63 12.16
N VAL A 42 -8.24 28.81 12.14
CA VAL A 42 -6.81 28.94 11.79
C VAL A 42 -5.93 28.27 12.85
N LYS A 43 -6.25 28.41 14.15
CA LYS A 43 -5.53 27.72 15.23
C LYS A 43 -5.66 26.19 15.17
N SER A 44 -6.85 25.65 14.84
CA SER A 44 -7.02 24.21 14.63
C SER A 44 -6.26 23.71 13.40
N GLY A 45 -6.19 24.50 12.32
CA GLY A 45 -5.44 24.17 11.11
C GLY A 45 -3.93 24.04 11.34
N LEU A 46 -3.34 24.90 12.18
CA LEU A 46 -1.93 24.81 12.57
C LEU A 46 -1.63 23.56 13.42
N ALA A 47 -2.55 23.16 14.30
CA ALA A 47 -2.37 21.96 15.12
C ALA A 47 -2.39 20.68 14.26
N THR A 48 -3.22 20.62 13.22
CA THR A 48 -3.24 19.48 12.28
C THR A 48 -2.02 19.39 11.37
N ALA A 49 -1.47 20.54 10.93
CA ALA A 49 -0.25 20.56 10.12
C ALA A 49 0.98 20.08 10.92
N ALA A 50 1.06 20.47 12.20
CA ALA A 50 2.10 19.97 13.09
C ALA A 50 2.01 18.45 13.32
N SER A 51 0.80 17.88 13.40
CA SER A 51 0.62 16.43 13.51
C SER A 51 0.99 15.66 12.25
N LEU A 52 0.82 16.20 11.04
CA LEU A 52 1.31 15.55 9.81
C LEU A 52 2.83 15.57 9.73
N GLY A 53 3.46 16.67 10.14
CA GLY A 53 4.91 16.75 10.30
C GLY A 53 5.43 15.77 11.37
N LEU A 54 4.68 15.60 12.47
CA LEU A 54 4.99 14.64 13.52
C LEU A 54 4.80 13.20 13.06
N VAL A 55 3.77 12.88 12.27
CA VAL A 55 3.61 11.54 11.67
C VAL A 55 4.78 11.24 10.74
N GLY A 56 5.20 12.17 9.87
CA GLY A 56 6.38 11.98 9.03
C GLY A 56 7.69 11.80 9.83
N LEU A 57 7.84 12.51 10.95
CA LEU A 57 8.99 12.40 11.84
C LEU A 57 8.95 11.13 12.72
N LEU A 58 7.77 10.72 13.18
CA LEU A 58 7.52 9.49 13.94
C LEU A 58 7.68 8.26 13.05
N TYR A 59 7.24 8.29 11.79
CA TYR A 59 7.55 7.23 10.82
C TYR A 59 9.06 7.14 10.56
N ARG A 60 9.78 8.27 10.48
CA ARG A 60 11.25 8.30 10.39
C ARG A 60 11.95 7.73 11.63
N GLY A 61 11.32 7.84 12.81
CA GLY A 61 11.88 7.41 14.09
C GLY A 61 11.52 5.98 14.52
N GLN A 62 10.30 5.50 14.23
CA GLN A 62 9.81 4.20 14.70
C GLN A 62 10.17 3.02 13.78
N ALA A 63 10.48 3.25 12.50
CA ALA A 63 10.82 2.16 11.58
C ALA A 63 12.28 1.65 11.70
N ARG A 64 13.08 2.21 12.62
CA ARG A 64 14.46 1.75 12.88
C ARG A 64 14.58 0.68 13.98
N ALA A 65 13.48 0.18 14.51
CA ALA A 65 13.50 -0.87 15.52
C ALA A 65 13.50 -2.26 14.87
N GLU A 66 14.70 -2.84 14.76
CA GLU A 66 14.98 -4.26 14.97
C GLU A 66 14.12 -5.26 14.16
N GLY A 67 14.52 -5.60 12.93
CA GLY A 67 13.98 -6.83 12.32
C GLY A 67 14.24 -7.07 10.83
N TYR A 68 14.49 -6.03 10.03
CA TYR A 68 14.95 -6.22 8.65
C TYR A 68 16.45 -5.98 8.64
N GLY A 69 17.22 -7.05 8.45
CA GLY A 69 18.67 -6.97 8.33
C GLY A 69 19.08 -5.82 7.41
N ASP A 70 20.16 -5.17 7.79
CA ASP A 70 20.85 -4.18 6.98
C ASP A 70 21.28 -4.80 5.64
N TYR A 71 20.35 -4.84 4.67
CA TYR A 71 20.65 -5.20 3.29
C TYR A 71 21.37 -4.02 2.64
N GLY A 72 22.63 -3.81 3.04
CA GLY A 72 23.59 -2.96 2.35
C GLY A 72 23.75 -1.52 2.86
N SER A 73 23.99 -1.29 4.15
CA SER A 73 24.68 -0.07 4.61
C SER A 73 26.20 -0.26 4.79
N GLY A 74 26.70 -1.46 4.50
CA GLY A 74 28.13 -1.75 4.49
C GLY A 74 28.82 -1.22 3.24
N GLY A 75 29.14 0.08 3.20
CA GLY A 75 30.26 0.69 2.46
C GLY A 75 30.50 0.34 0.99
N ALA A 76 29.57 -0.36 0.32
CA ALA A 76 29.67 -0.81 -1.05
C ALA A 76 29.19 0.31 -1.96
N GLU A 77 29.99 0.62 -2.98
CA GLU A 77 29.60 1.52 -4.06
C GLU A 77 28.18 1.18 -4.52
N THR A 78 27.29 2.17 -4.55
CA THR A 78 25.90 1.96 -4.97
C THR A 78 25.89 1.30 -6.35
N PRO A 79 25.22 0.14 -6.52
CA PRO A 79 25.22 -0.55 -7.80
C PRO A 79 24.71 0.39 -8.89
N LYS A 80 25.35 0.36 -10.06
CA LYS A 80 24.93 1.17 -11.20
C LYS A 80 23.49 0.82 -11.56
N VAL A 81 22.60 1.81 -11.42
CA VAL A 81 21.17 1.67 -11.71
C VAL A 81 20.89 2.11 -13.14
N ASN A 82 20.30 1.21 -13.93
CA ASN A 82 19.82 1.48 -15.28
C ASN A 82 18.40 2.07 -15.22
N ARG A 83 18.10 3.00 -16.14
CA ARG A 83 16.80 3.66 -16.27
C ARG A 83 16.48 3.86 -17.75
N ILE A 84 15.20 4.02 -18.07
CA ILE A 84 14.79 4.45 -19.42
C ILE A 84 15.43 5.80 -19.74
N LYS A 85 16.07 5.89 -20.92
CA LYS A 85 16.68 7.13 -21.43
C LYS A 85 15.69 7.98 -22.21
N ASP A 86 14.93 7.34 -23.09
CA ASP A 86 13.90 7.99 -23.91
C ASP A 86 12.59 7.18 -23.85
N PRO A 87 11.58 7.64 -23.08
CA PRO A 87 10.30 6.97 -22.97
C PRO A 87 9.55 6.77 -24.29
N SER A 88 9.84 7.58 -25.32
CA SER A 88 9.19 7.50 -26.63
C SER A 88 9.86 6.49 -27.57
N ASN A 89 11.09 6.07 -27.26
CA ASN A 89 11.88 5.17 -28.11
C ASN A 89 12.70 4.19 -27.27
N LEU A 90 12.01 3.18 -26.73
CA LEU A 90 12.63 2.20 -25.83
C LEU A 90 13.48 1.17 -26.59
N SER A 91 14.72 1.00 -26.15
CA SER A 91 15.57 -0.12 -26.53
C SER A 91 15.00 -1.47 -26.07
N LEU A 92 15.53 -2.58 -26.61
CA LEU A 92 15.11 -3.92 -26.19
C LEU A 92 15.41 -4.21 -24.72
N ALA A 93 16.53 -3.70 -24.19
CA ALA A 93 16.87 -3.85 -22.79
C ALA A 93 15.87 -3.11 -21.90
N GLU A 94 15.57 -1.85 -22.22
CA GLU A 94 14.57 -1.05 -21.50
C GLU A 94 13.18 -1.68 -21.56
N LYS A 95 12.75 -2.20 -22.71
CA LYS A 95 11.46 -2.90 -22.84
C LYS A 95 11.34 -4.14 -21.96
N LYS A 96 12.44 -4.84 -21.68
CA LYS A 96 12.45 -6.11 -20.93
C LYS A 96 12.73 -5.96 -19.44
N HIS A 97 13.45 -4.92 -19.02
CA HIS A 97 13.97 -4.82 -17.66
C HIS A 97 13.41 -3.63 -16.87
N SER A 98 12.92 -2.59 -17.56
CA SER A 98 12.30 -1.46 -16.85
C SER A 98 11.06 -1.94 -16.08
N PRO A 99 11.01 -1.78 -14.75
CA PRO A 99 9.85 -2.16 -13.97
C PRO A 99 8.68 -1.20 -14.22
N LEU A 100 7.48 -1.75 -14.36
CA LEU A 100 6.24 -1.01 -14.47
C LEU A 100 5.50 -1.04 -13.13
N ILE A 101 5.14 0.14 -12.62
CA ILE A 101 4.41 0.30 -11.35
C ILE A 101 2.95 0.61 -11.67
N GLU A 102 2.04 -0.21 -11.15
CA GLU A 102 0.59 -0.06 -11.28
C GLU A 102 -0.03 0.05 -9.88
N VAL A 103 -0.86 1.07 -9.64
CA VAL A 103 -1.55 1.27 -8.35
C VAL A 103 -3.05 1.12 -8.56
N GLU A 104 -3.68 0.27 -7.75
CA GLU A 104 -5.11 -0.02 -7.85
C GLU A 104 -5.93 0.94 -6.99
N GLY A 105 -6.72 1.80 -7.65
CA GLY A 105 -7.64 2.71 -6.97
C GLY A 105 -6.97 3.95 -6.36
N PRO A 106 -7.74 4.82 -5.69
CA PRO A 106 -7.21 6.03 -5.07
C PRO A 106 -6.39 5.70 -3.82
N VAL A 107 -5.26 6.37 -3.65
CA VAL A 107 -4.44 6.26 -2.43
C VAL A 107 -5.00 7.19 -1.36
N ARG A 108 -5.45 6.62 -0.24
CA ARG A 108 -5.94 7.36 0.93
C ARG A 108 -5.06 7.11 2.14
N ALA A 109 -4.82 8.16 2.92
CA ALA A 109 -3.99 8.07 4.11
C ALA A 109 -4.54 7.02 5.09
N GLY A 110 -3.70 6.06 5.47
CA GLY A 110 -4.05 5.00 6.43
C GLY A 110 -4.84 3.82 5.86
N GLU A 111 -5.22 3.85 4.58
CA GLU A 111 -5.89 2.73 3.91
C GLU A 111 -4.87 1.86 3.14
N PRO A 112 -5.03 0.53 3.14
CA PRO A 112 -4.20 -0.35 2.32
C PRO A 112 -4.51 -0.16 0.84
N VAL A 113 -3.48 -0.13 0.01
CA VAL A 113 -3.55 -0.08 -1.45
C VAL A 113 -2.71 -1.20 -2.06
N ARG A 114 -3.19 -1.74 -3.19
CA ARG A 114 -2.45 -2.74 -3.97
C ARG A 114 -1.57 -2.05 -4.98
N VAL A 115 -0.26 -2.31 -4.92
CA VAL A 115 0.75 -1.84 -5.86
C VAL A 115 1.33 -3.06 -6.57
N THR A 116 1.12 -3.17 -7.86
CA THR A 116 1.69 -4.24 -8.68
C THR A 116 2.93 -3.72 -9.41
N VAL A 117 4.04 -4.43 -9.26
CA VAL A 117 5.27 -4.19 -10.02
C VAL A 117 5.47 -5.34 -11.01
N ARG A 118 5.63 -5.03 -12.29
CA ARG A 118 5.90 -5.98 -13.37
C ARG A 118 7.23 -5.64 -14.04
N VAL A 119 8.12 -6.60 -14.22
CA VAL A 119 9.38 -6.33 -14.94
C VAL A 119 9.19 -6.53 -16.43
N GLY A 120 9.50 -5.48 -17.18
CA GLY A 120 9.38 -5.45 -18.63
C GLY A 120 7.98 -5.09 -19.11
N ARG A 121 7.93 -4.20 -20.10
CA ARG A 121 6.75 -3.99 -20.95
C ARG A 121 6.55 -5.14 -21.93
N SER A 122 7.62 -5.86 -22.24
CA SER A 122 7.61 -7.16 -22.88
C SER A 122 8.15 -8.19 -21.89
N GLU A 123 7.57 -9.39 -21.88
CA GLU A 123 7.89 -10.41 -20.87
C GLU A 123 9.39 -10.73 -20.84
N HIS A 124 9.99 -10.58 -19.66
CA HIS A 124 11.37 -10.98 -19.38
C HIS A 124 11.44 -12.51 -19.19
N PRO A 125 12.49 -13.19 -19.68
CA PRO A 125 12.69 -14.62 -19.41
C PRO A 125 12.81 -14.93 -17.91
N MET A 126 12.26 -16.06 -17.48
CA MET A 126 12.47 -16.59 -16.12
C MET A 126 13.05 -18.00 -16.24
N GLU A 127 14.26 -18.09 -16.75
CA GLU A 127 14.97 -19.36 -17.00
C GLU A 127 16.13 -19.53 -16.02
N THR A 128 16.63 -20.76 -15.85
CA THR A 128 17.76 -21.07 -14.95
C THR A 128 19.02 -20.24 -15.19
N LYS A 129 19.23 -19.73 -16.42
CA LYS A 129 20.42 -18.92 -16.77
C LYS A 129 20.13 -17.43 -16.89
N HIS A 130 18.86 -17.03 -16.97
CA HIS A 130 18.47 -15.64 -17.17
C HIS A 130 17.11 -15.39 -16.51
N TRP A 131 17.13 -14.72 -15.37
CA TRP A 131 15.95 -14.45 -14.57
C TRP A 131 16.10 -13.15 -13.78
N ILE A 132 14.96 -12.64 -13.34
CA ILE A 132 14.88 -11.56 -12.37
C ILE A 132 15.06 -12.17 -10.99
N LYS A 133 16.09 -11.75 -10.26
CA LYS A 133 16.40 -12.26 -8.92
C LYS A 133 15.42 -11.75 -7.88
N TRP A 134 15.04 -10.48 -7.97
CA TRP A 134 14.18 -9.83 -6.99
C TRP A 134 13.49 -8.60 -7.55
N ILE A 135 12.42 -8.19 -6.87
CA ILE A 135 11.70 -6.94 -7.08
C ILE A 135 11.55 -6.23 -5.73
N GLU A 136 11.93 -4.96 -5.69
CA GLU A 136 11.83 -4.09 -4.52
C GLU A 136 10.87 -2.92 -4.79
N LEU A 137 10.10 -2.55 -3.76
CA LEU A 137 9.23 -1.39 -3.77
C LEU A 137 9.68 -0.40 -2.69
N TYR A 138 9.73 0.87 -3.07
CA TYR A 138 10.18 1.99 -2.25
C TYR A 138 9.14 3.12 -2.23
N ALA A 139 9.12 3.87 -1.13
CA ALA A 139 8.49 5.19 -1.04
C ALA A 139 9.58 6.24 -0.75
N GLY A 140 9.89 7.06 -1.75
CA GLY A 140 11.07 7.92 -1.73
C GLY A 140 12.35 7.09 -1.67
N GLU A 141 13.15 7.28 -0.63
CA GLU A 141 14.38 6.51 -0.39
C GLU A 141 14.16 5.27 0.49
N GLU A 142 13.00 5.13 1.12
CA GLU A 142 12.74 4.05 2.06
C GLU A 142 12.23 2.79 1.34
N ARG A 143 12.90 1.65 1.57
CA ARG A 143 12.46 0.37 0.99
C ARG A 143 11.29 -0.17 1.81
N ILE A 144 10.13 -0.27 1.19
CA ILE A 144 8.92 -0.78 1.84
C ILE A 144 8.92 -2.31 1.87
N ALA A 145 9.27 -2.93 0.74
CA ALA A 145 9.20 -4.38 0.59
C ALA A 145 10.19 -4.89 -0.47
N ARG A 146 10.48 -6.19 -0.40
CA ARG A 146 11.26 -6.94 -1.38
C ARG A 146 10.63 -8.32 -1.55
N ALA A 147 10.60 -8.82 -2.78
CA ALA A 147 10.29 -10.20 -3.08
C ALA A 147 11.43 -10.79 -3.91
N ASP A 148 12.08 -11.83 -3.39
CA ASP A 148 13.01 -12.65 -4.16
C ASP A 148 12.23 -13.64 -5.03
N LEU A 149 12.70 -13.86 -6.24
CA LEU A 149 12.03 -14.65 -7.27
C LEU A 149 12.93 -15.83 -7.67
N GLU A 150 12.35 -17.03 -7.59
CA GLU A 150 13.02 -18.25 -8.02
C GLU A 150 12.94 -18.39 -9.55
N PRO A 151 14.05 -18.64 -10.27
CA PRO A 151 14.03 -18.92 -11.70
C PRO A 151 13.06 -20.06 -12.02
N VAL A 152 12.45 -20.03 -13.21
CA VAL A 152 11.51 -21.04 -13.74
C VAL A 152 10.16 -21.10 -13.01
N LEU A 153 10.15 -20.98 -11.69
CA LEU A 153 8.95 -21.13 -10.86
C LEU A 153 8.19 -19.81 -10.68
N SER A 154 8.93 -18.69 -10.63
CA SER A 154 8.35 -17.37 -10.40
C SER A 154 8.14 -16.61 -11.70
N ARG A 155 7.07 -15.81 -11.75
CA ARG A 155 6.91 -14.76 -12.78
C ARG A 155 7.49 -13.46 -12.25
N PRO A 156 8.00 -12.55 -13.11
CA PRO A 156 8.59 -11.30 -12.66
C PRO A 156 7.50 -10.23 -12.43
N VAL A 157 6.53 -10.58 -11.60
CA VAL A 157 5.36 -9.77 -11.25
C VAL A 157 5.05 -9.99 -9.78
N VAL A 158 4.96 -8.91 -9.02
CA VAL A 158 4.65 -8.95 -7.59
C VAL A 158 3.62 -7.88 -7.26
N THR A 159 2.56 -8.25 -6.53
CA THR A 159 1.64 -7.28 -5.95
C THR A 159 1.88 -7.15 -4.46
N PHE A 160 2.22 -5.94 -4.03
CA PHE A 160 2.36 -5.56 -2.65
C PHE A 160 1.07 -4.91 -2.16
N THR A 161 0.65 -5.23 -0.94
CA THR A 161 -0.42 -4.50 -0.25
C THR A 161 0.23 -3.63 0.82
N VAL A 162 0.20 -2.32 0.63
CA VAL A 162 0.95 -1.34 1.43
C VAL A 162 0.07 -0.18 1.85
N VAL A 163 0.46 0.55 2.90
CA VAL A 163 -0.19 1.81 3.30
C VAL A 163 0.72 2.95 2.88
N LEU A 164 0.20 3.90 2.12
CA LEU A 164 0.96 5.02 1.54
C LEU A 164 0.33 6.37 1.92
N PRO A 165 1.13 7.45 2.04
CA PRO A 165 0.57 8.78 2.07
C PRO A 165 -0.08 9.11 0.70
N PRO A 166 -1.10 10.00 0.65
CA PRO A 166 -1.78 10.35 -0.60
C PRO A 166 -0.87 10.95 -1.67
N ALA A 167 0.19 11.65 -1.26
CA ALA A 167 1.25 12.13 -2.14
C ALA A 167 2.54 11.40 -1.79
N ALA A 168 2.99 10.53 -2.70
CA ALA A 168 4.22 9.77 -2.54
C ALA A 168 4.90 9.57 -3.89
N THR A 169 6.23 9.50 -3.87
CA THR A 169 7.01 9.05 -5.01
C THR A 169 7.30 7.56 -4.82
N LEU A 170 6.66 6.71 -5.59
CA LEU A 170 6.98 5.29 -5.61
C LEU A 170 8.17 5.02 -6.51
N ARG A 171 9.08 4.17 -6.04
CA ARG A 171 10.20 3.66 -6.83
C ARG A 171 10.15 2.14 -6.82
N ALA A 172 10.36 1.54 -7.97
CA ALA A 172 10.50 0.10 -8.09
C ALA A 172 11.88 -0.22 -8.63
N ARG A 173 12.52 -1.23 -8.04
CA ARG A 173 13.79 -1.78 -8.52
C ARG A 173 13.64 -3.26 -8.81
N GLU A 174 14.41 -3.73 -9.77
CA GLU A 174 14.60 -5.14 -10.05
C GLU A 174 16.08 -5.42 -10.30
N GLU A 175 16.53 -6.64 -10.07
CA GLU A 175 17.85 -7.10 -10.53
C GLU A 175 17.71 -8.33 -11.43
N CYS A 176 18.11 -8.16 -12.68
CA CYS A 176 18.37 -9.26 -13.58
C CYS A 176 19.78 -9.81 -13.33
N ASN A 177 19.89 -11.13 -13.22
CA ASN A 177 21.18 -11.79 -12.95
C ASN A 177 22.27 -11.49 -14.00
N LEU A 178 21.89 -11.07 -15.23
CA LEU A 178 22.82 -10.74 -16.32
C LEU A 178 22.89 -9.25 -16.63
N HIS A 179 21.83 -8.49 -16.38
CA HIS A 179 21.70 -7.11 -16.85
C HIS A 179 21.68 -6.07 -15.72
N GLY A 180 21.93 -6.50 -14.49
CA GLY A 180 22.08 -5.65 -13.32
C GLY A 180 20.75 -5.05 -12.86
N VAL A 181 20.84 -3.93 -12.15
CA VAL A 181 19.70 -3.30 -11.50
C VAL A 181 19.02 -2.29 -12.42
N TRP A 182 17.69 -2.35 -12.50
CA TRP A 182 16.86 -1.38 -13.20
C TRP A 182 15.89 -0.70 -12.25
N GLU A 183 15.55 0.56 -12.52
CA GLU A 183 14.66 1.35 -11.69
C GLU A 183 13.70 2.18 -12.53
N GLU A 184 12.47 2.28 -12.06
CA GLU A 184 11.49 3.28 -12.51
C GLU A 184 10.81 3.95 -11.32
N THR A 185 10.21 5.11 -11.60
CA THR A 185 9.53 5.94 -10.60
C THR A 185 8.11 6.25 -11.06
N LEU A 186 7.17 6.24 -10.12
CA LEU A 186 5.80 6.71 -10.31
C LEU A 186 5.48 7.75 -9.26
N GLN A 187 5.08 8.93 -9.70
CA GLN A 187 4.55 9.97 -8.82
C GLN A 187 3.04 9.75 -8.65
N LEU A 188 2.60 9.60 -7.39
CA LEU A 188 1.18 9.63 -7.01
C LEU A 188 0.70 11.07 -6.80
#